data_AF-A0A1Y4VVY2-F1
#
_entry.id   AF-A0A1Y4VVY2-F1
#
_cell.length_a   1.000
_cell.length_b   1.000
_cell.length_c   1.000
_cell.angle_alpha   90.00
_cell.angle_beta   90.00
_cell.angle_gamma   90.00
#
_symmetry.space_group_name_H-M   'P 1'
#
loop_
_entity.id
_entity.type
_entity.pdbx_description
1 polymer ?
#
loop_
_entity_poly.entity_id
_entity_poly.type
_entity_poly.pdbx_seq_one_letter_code
_entity_poly.pdbx_strand_id
1 'polypeptide(L)'
;MDEKRHILEIRYDSLKYGSTQTGNSYEDIVVQCIQWLKNKLGIELFNCDHTDTINKLKDENDNTVKIYKQMMVLSSGGAAELTAAQGRDYLLPFIGELRELINENKDLFDKDPDIKQLLEQYLDDKEETADYPYIYVSWEQPVASQNYIVKITFDYLQYRYTTLQHLTGTCKDLGMERMNNAIEYLCKSGSFTKGAKI
;
A
#
# COMPACT_ATOMS: atom_id res chain seq x y z
N MET A 1 20.35 -4.52 -5.96
CA MET A 1 19.93 -3.92 -7.24
C MET A 1 19.39 -5.04 -8.09
N ASP A 2 18.11 -5.02 -8.42
CA ASP A 2 17.53 -6.00 -9.35
C ASP A 2 17.88 -5.53 -10.77
N GLU A 3 18.99 -6.04 -11.31
CA GLU A 3 19.52 -5.63 -12.62
C GLU A 3 18.52 -5.82 -13.75
N LYS A 4 17.59 -6.78 -13.65
CA LYS A 4 16.58 -7.01 -14.67
C LYS A 4 15.46 -5.98 -14.66
N ARG A 5 15.24 -5.30 -13.54
CA ARG A 5 14.08 -4.42 -13.32
C ARG A 5 14.46 -2.96 -13.11
N HIS A 6 15.76 -2.66 -13.04
CA HIS A 6 16.28 -1.32 -12.77
C HIS A 6 15.73 -0.71 -11.47
N ILE A 7 15.48 -1.55 -10.46
CA ILE A 7 14.97 -1.14 -9.15
C ILE A 7 16.09 -1.21 -8.12
N LEU A 8 16.22 -0.12 -7.36
CA LEU A 8 17.07 -0.03 -6.19
C LEU A 8 16.23 -0.29 -4.94
N GLU A 9 16.68 -1.23 -4.14
CA GLU A 9 16.12 -1.54 -2.83
C GLU A 9 17.18 -1.28 -1.77
N ILE A 10 16.82 -0.58 -0.70
CA ILE A 10 17.65 -0.36 0.48
C ILE A 10 17.01 -1.16 1.62
N ARG A 11 17.65 -2.26 2.02
CA ARG A 11 17.20 -3.12 3.13
C ARG A 11 17.91 -2.73 4.40
N TYR A 12 17.17 -2.61 5.50
CA TYR A 12 17.72 -2.39 6.82
C TYR A 12 16.93 -3.18 7.87
N ASP A 13 17.64 -3.69 8.88
CA ASP A 13 17.03 -4.36 10.02
C ASP A 13 16.53 -3.34 11.05
N SER A 14 15.69 -3.79 11.99
CA SER A 14 15.30 -2.95 13.11
C SER A 14 16.51 -2.53 13.94
N LEU A 15 16.68 -1.23 14.13
CA LEU A 15 17.67 -0.67 15.04
C LEU A 15 17.41 -1.25 16.43
N LYS A 16 18.39 -1.96 16.99
CA LYS A 16 18.33 -2.43 18.38
C LYS A 16 18.25 -1.19 19.26
N TYR A 17 17.11 -1.00 19.94
CA TYR A 17 16.91 0.04 20.94
C TYR A 17 17.83 -0.22 22.15
N GLY A 18 19.12 0.07 21.99
CA GLY A 18 20.11 0.11 23.05
C GLY A 18 20.50 1.56 23.29
N SER A 19 19.92 2.14 24.35
CA SER A 19 20.39 3.35 25.06
C SER A 19 21.01 4.49 24.24
N THR A 20 20.28 5.62 24.17
CA THR A 20 20.83 6.96 23.90
C THR A 20 21.73 7.07 22.68
N GLN A 21 21.15 7.14 21.47
CA GLN A 21 21.85 7.74 20.33
C GLN A 21 20.98 8.79 19.68
N THR A 22 21.24 10.03 20.07
CA THR A 22 21.22 11.17 19.16
C THR A 22 22.15 10.85 17.99
N GLY A 23 21.62 10.48 16.82
CA GLY A 23 22.37 10.65 15.57
C GLY A 23 22.39 9.55 14.54
N ASN A 24 21.28 8.84 14.26
CA ASN A 24 20.89 8.50 12.89
C ASN A 24 19.53 7.79 12.90
N SER A 25 18.51 8.46 12.40
CA SER A 25 17.20 7.87 12.11
C SER A 25 17.28 6.91 10.91
N TYR A 26 16.26 6.07 10.70
CA TYR A 26 16.17 5.27 9.47
C TYR A 26 16.22 6.14 8.21
N GLU A 27 15.70 7.36 8.30
CA GLU A 27 15.76 8.39 7.25
C GLU A 27 17.20 8.72 6.88
N ASP A 28 18.04 9.01 7.87
CA ASP A 28 19.43 9.39 7.65
C ASP A 28 20.20 8.29 6.92
N ILE A 29 19.95 7.02 7.28
CA ILE A 29 20.58 5.86 6.62
C ILE A 29 20.19 5.83 5.13
N VAL A 30 18.89 5.93 4.84
CA VAL A 30 18.38 5.88 3.45
C VAL A 30 18.90 7.05 2.63
N VAL A 31 18.85 8.27 3.17
CA VAL A 31 19.31 9.49 2.49
C VAL A 31 20.82 9.42 2.23
N GLN A 32 21.62 8.99 3.20
CA GLN A 32 23.07 8.84 3.01
C GLN A 32 23.40 7.78 1.94
N CYS A 33 22.68 6.66 1.91
CA CYS A 33 22.82 5.65 0.85
C CYS A 33 22.52 6.24 -0.54
N ILE A 34 21.41 6.96 -0.69
CA ILE A 34 21.03 7.62 -1.95
C ILE A 34 22.09 8.63 -2.38
N GLN A 35 22.54 9.49 -1.48
CA GLN A 35 23.59 10.48 -1.76
C GLN A 35 24.89 9.82 -2.18
N TRP A 36 25.29 8.73 -1.51
CA TRP A 36 26.50 8.00 -1.87
C TRP A 36 26.40 7.41 -3.29
N LEU A 37 25.28 6.77 -3.63
CA LEU A 37 25.06 6.21 -4.98
C LEU A 37 25.13 7.30 -6.05
N LYS A 38 24.50 8.46 -5.83
CA LYS A 38 24.53 9.59 -6.75
C LYS A 38 25.94 10.16 -6.89
N ASN A 39 26.62 10.44 -5.78
CA ASN A 39 27.88 11.18 -5.78
C ASN A 39 29.09 10.33 -6.16
N LYS A 40 29.07 9.02 -5.86
CA LYS A 40 30.20 8.12 -6.10
C LYS A 40 30.05 7.30 -7.36
N LEU A 41 28.83 6.92 -7.71
CA LEU A 41 28.56 6.09 -8.88
C LEU A 41 27.91 6.86 -10.04
N GLY A 42 27.49 8.12 -9.83
CA GLY A 42 26.85 8.93 -10.86
C GLY A 42 25.48 8.38 -11.30
N ILE A 43 24.83 7.57 -10.46
CA ILE A 43 23.57 6.91 -10.80
C ILE A 43 22.43 7.92 -10.70
N GLU A 44 21.61 8.00 -11.75
CA GLU A 44 20.34 8.71 -11.69
C GLU A 44 19.28 7.84 -11.03
N LEU A 45 18.68 8.37 -9.96
CA LEU A 45 17.64 7.68 -9.20
C LEU A 45 16.30 8.37 -9.42
N PHE A 46 15.23 7.58 -9.35
CA PHE A 46 13.85 8.01 -9.51
C PHE A 46 13.04 7.38 -8.38
N ASN A 47 12.04 8.11 -7.88
CA ASN A 47 11.08 7.55 -6.94
C ASN A 47 10.23 6.47 -7.63
N CYS A 48 9.72 5.52 -6.83
CA CYS A 48 8.69 4.60 -7.28
C CYS A 48 7.33 5.31 -7.20
N ASP A 49 6.71 5.55 -8.35
CA ASP A 49 5.31 5.95 -8.39
C ASP A 49 4.44 4.73 -8.06
N HIS A 50 3.53 4.92 -7.11
CA HIS A 50 2.69 3.90 -6.51
C HIS A 50 1.20 4.24 -6.62
N THR A 51 0.84 5.28 -7.40
CA THR A 51 -0.54 5.75 -7.56
C THR A 51 -1.50 4.61 -7.96
N ASP A 52 -1.06 3.71 -8.84
CA ASP A 52 -1.85 2.56 -9.29
C ASP A 52 -1.68 1.29 -8.45
N THR A 53 -0.86 1.30 -7.39
CA THR A 53 -0.57 0.10 -6.60
C THR A 53 -1.85 -0.55 -6.07
N ILE A 54 -2.76 0.25 -5.50
CA ILE A 54 -4.03 -0.25 -4.94
C ILE A 54 -4.91 -0.84 -6.05
N ASN A 55 -5.03 -0.18 -7.20
CA ASN A 55 -5.83 -0.66 -8.32
C ASN A 55 -5.30 -1.99 -8.87
N LYS A 56 -3.98 -2.14 -8.98
CA LYS A 56 -3.34 -3.40 -9.40
C LYS A 56 -3.56 -4.53 -8.39
N LEU A 57 -3.57 -4.22 -7.09
CA LEU A 57 -3.80 -5.19 -6.03
C LEU A 57 -5.28 -5.56 -5.86
N LYS A 58 -6.19 -4.80 -6.47
CA LYS A 58 -7.63 -5.07 -6.52
C LYS A 58 -8.05 -5.84 -7.78
N ASP A 59 -7.11 -6.26 -8.64
CA ASP A 59 -7.45 -7.00 -9.85
C ASP A 59 -8.08 -8.35 -9.50
N GLU A 60 -9.40 -8.47 -9.74
CA GLU A 60 -10.21 -9.65 -9.43
C GLU A 60 -9.75 -10.92 -10.18
N ASN A 61 -8.91 -10.78 -11.22
CA ASN A 61 -8.35 -11.92 -11.93
C ASN A 61 -7.19 -12.58 -11.16
N ASP A 62 -6.65 -11.94 -10.12
CA ASP A 62 -5.56 -12.47 -9.32
C ASP A 62 -5.99 -12.87 -7.91
N ASN A 63 -6.17 -14.17 -7.70
CA ASN A 63 -6.54 -14.74 -6.41
C ASN A 63 -5.36 -14.95 -5.45
N THR A 64 -4.12 -14.63 -5.86
CA THR A 64 -2.91 -14.92 -5.06
C THR A 64 -2.55 -13.81 -4.09
N VAL A 65 -3.06 -12.60 -4.31
CA VAL A 65 -2.75 -11.41 -3.52
C VAL A 65 -4.03 -10.68 -3.20
N LYS A 66 -4.22 -10.30 -1.92
CA LYS A 66 -5.38 -9.52 -1.49
C LYS A 66 -4.95 -8.44 -0.53
N ILE A 67 -5.57 -7.27 -0.62
CA ILE A 67 -5.48 -6.29 0.45
C ILE A 67 -6.10 -6.93 1.72
N TYR A 68 -5.47 -6.80 2.87
CA TYR A 68 -5.91 -7.36 4.16
C TYR A 68 -6.32 -6.27 5.15
N LYS A 69 -5.70 -5.10 5.05
CA LYS A 69 -6.11 -3.87 5.74
C LYS A 69 -5.73 -2.64 4.94
N GLN A 70 -6.43 -1.54 5.14
CA GLN A 70 -6.07 -0.24 4.57
C GLN A 70 -6.39 0.88 5.55
N MET A 71 -5.48 1.85 5.66
CA MET A 71 -5.76 3.11 6.34
C MET A 71 -6.32 4.10 5.34
N MET A 72 -7.45 4.72 5.68
CA MET A 72 -8.08 5.74 4.87
C MET A 72 -8.10 7.04 5.67
N VAL A 73 -7.69 8.13 5.03
CA VAL A 73 -7.77 9.49 5.57
C VAL A 73 -8.61 10.33 4.62
N LEU A 74 -9.74 10.81 5.12
CA LEU A 74 -10.60 11.73 4.39
C LEU A 74 -9.98 13.12 4.36
N SER A 75 -10.33 13.89 3.34
CA SER A 75 -9.96 15.31 3.23
C SER A 75 -10.42 16.18 4.40
N SER A 76 -11.44 15.74 5.16
CA SER A 76 -11.87 16.38 6.41
C SER A 76 -10.95 16.12 7.60
N GLY A 77 -9.92 15.27 7.45
CA GLY A 77 -9.01 14.81 8.50
C GLY A 77 -9.53 13.62 9.30
N GLY A 78 -10.78 13.17 9.06
CA GLY A 78 -11.30 11.94 9.64
C GLY A 78 -10.56 10.73 9.07
N ALA A 79 -10.21 9.76 9.91
CA ALA A 79 -9.44 8.61 9.50
C ALA A 79 -9.98 7.30 10.08
N ALA A 80 -9.86 6.21 9.32
CA ALA A 80 -10.29 4.88 9.72
C ALA A 80 -9.35 3.80 9.15
N GLU A 81 -9.06 2.78 9.95
CA GLU A 81 -8.38 1.57 9.47
C GLU A 81 -9.43 0.49 9.19
N LEU A 82 -9.45 0.03 7.95
CA LEU A 82 -10.43 -0.91 7.43
C LEU A 82 -9.77 -2.27 7.32
N THR A 83 -10.42 -3.30 7.84
CA THR A 83 -9.96 -4.70 7.76
C THR A 83 -11.01 -5.50 7.01
N ALA A 84 -10.66 -6.15 5.90
CA ALA A 84 -11.63 -7.02 5.23
C ALA A 84 -11.96 -8.24 6.09
N ALA A 85 -13.25 -8.59 6.10
CA ALA A 85 -13.69 -9.91 6.50
C ALA A 85 -13.18 -10.93 5.48
N GLN A 86 -12.84 -12.15 5.92
CA GLN A 86 -12.37 -13.20 5.02
C GLN A 86 -13.37 -13.42 3.87
N GLY A 87 -12.88 -13.35 2.63
CA GLY A 87 -13.64 -13.71 1.43
C GLY A 87 -14.59 -12.65 0.86
N ARG A 88 -14.48 -11.37 1.26
CA ARG A 88 -15.20 -10.26 0.59
C ARG A 88 -14.24 -9.28 -0.06
N ASP A 89 -14.63 -8.77 -1.22
CA ASP A 89 -13.92 -7.71 -1.93
C ASP A 89 -13.95 -6.39 -1.15
N TYR A 90 -12.93 -5.56 -1.36
CA TYR A 90 -12.81 -4.24 -0.74
C TYR A 90 -13.74 -3.25 -1.40
N LEU A 91 -15.02 -3.33 -1.05
CA LEU A 91 -15.79 -2.12 -0.93
C LEU A 91 -15.37 -1.44 0.38
N LEU A 92 -15.14 -0.13 0.32
CA LEU A 92 -14.89 0.70 1.50
C LEU A 92 -16.00 0.44 2.52
N PRO A 93 -15.70 -0.05 3.74
CA PRO A 93 -16.70 -0.17 4.79
C PRO A 93 -17.39 1.18 4.98
N PHE A 94 -18.71 1.15 5.14
CA PHE A 94 -19.64 2.29 5.06
C PHE A 94 -19.92 2.85 3.66
N ILE A 95 -18.94 3.11 2.76
CA ILE A 95 -19.28 3.56 1.39
C ILE A 95 -19.96 2.43 0.61
N GLY A 96 -19.40 1.23 0.66
CA GLY A 96 -20.01 0.02 0.11
C GLY A 96 -21.38 -0.26 0.72
N GLU A 97 -21.49 -0.17 2.04
CA GLU A 97 -22.76 -0.39 2.76
C GLU A 97 -23.81 0.67 2.39
N LEU A 98 -23.41 1.93 2.19
CA LEU A 98 -24.31 2.99 1.72
C LEU A 98 -24.73 2.79 0.27
N ARG A 99 -23.81 2.35 -0.61
CA ARG A 99 -24.18 1.96 -1.99
C ARG A 99 -25.11 0.77 -2.00
N GLU A 100 -24.87 -0.24 -1.16
CA GLU A 100 -25.75 -1.39 -0.99
C GLU A 100 -27.13 -0.94 -0.49
N LEU A 101 -27.20 -0.08 0.52
CA LEU A 101 -28.45 0.51 1.02
C LEU A 101 -29.23 1.26 -0.08
N ILE A 102 -28.54 2.07 -0.89
CA ILE A 102 -29.15 2.78 -2.03
C ILE A 102 -29.71 1.77 -3.04
N ASN A 103 -28.94 0.72 -3.36
CA ASN A 103 -29.32 -0.31 -4.33
C ASN A 103 -30.48 -1.19 -3.83
N GLU A 104 -30.46 -1.62 -2.58
CA GLU A 104 -31.53 -2.42 -1.96
C GLU A 104 -32.85 -1.65 -1.87
N ASN A 105 -32.77 -0.31 -1.77
CA ASN A 105 -33.93 0.57 -1.64
C ASN A 105 -34.17 1.40 -2.91
N LYS A 106 -33.77 0.87 -4.08
CA LYS A 106 -33.79 1.60 -5.36
C LYS A 106 -35.13 2.26 -5.65
N ASP A 107 -36.26 1.59 -5.41
CA ASP A 107 -37.60 2.15 -5.66
C ASP A 107 -37.92 3.39 -4.80
N LEU A 108 -37.29 3.54 -3.64
CA LEU A 108 -37.42 4.73 -2.79
C LEU A 108 -36.52 5.86 -3.29
N PHE A 109 -35.28 5.55 -3.65
CA PHE A 109 -34.31 6.53 -4.17
C PHE A 109 -34.66 7.01 -5.58
N ASP A 110 -35.26 6.17 -6.42
CA ASP A 110 -35.68 6.54 -7.78
C ASP A 110 -36.89 7.50 -7.80
N LYS A 111 -37.57 7.70 -6.64
CA LYS A 111 -38.64 8.71 -6.51
C LYS A 111 -38.11 10.14 -6.44
N ASP A 112 -36.87 10.31 -6.02
CA ASP A 112 -36.21 11.62 -5.95
C ASP A 112 -34.80 11.49 -6.56
N PRO A 113 -34.70 11.59 -7.90
CA PRO A 113 -33.43 11.44 -8.61
C PRO A 113 -32.36 12.44 -8.16
N ASP A 114 -32.76 13.64 -7.74
CA ASP A 114 -31.84 14.69 -7.31
C ASP A 114 -31.14 14.31 -6.00
N ILE A 115 -31.90 13.77 -5.03
CA ILE A 115 -31.33 13.27 -3.77
C ILE A 115 -30.41 12.06 -4.03
N LYS A 116 -30.84 11.14 -4.89
CA LYS A 116 -30.03 9.97 -5.25
C LYS A 116 -28.69 10.40 -5.87
N GLN A 117 -28.73 11.30 -6.85
CA GLN A 117 -27.53 11.80 -7.51
C GLN A 117 -26.62 12.54 -6.53
N LEU A 118 -27.18 13.36 -5.63
CA LEU A 118 -26.40 14.06 -4.61
C LEU A 118 -25.63 13.10 -3.70
N LEU A 119 -26.28 12.00 -3.28
CA LEU A 119 -25.65 10.98 -2.44
C LEU A 119 -24.59 10.19 -3.20
N GLU A 120 -24.89 9.74 -4.43
CA GLU A 120 -23.94 9.03 -5.27
C GLU A 120 -22.69 9.87 -5.55
N GLN A 121 -22.86 11.15 -5.92
CA GLN A 121 -21.76 12.08 -6.13
C GLN A 121 -20.96 12.30 -4.84
N TYR A 122 -21.64 12.45 -3.70
CA TYR A 122 -20.94 12.58 -2.42
C TYR A 122 -20.08 11.36 -2.12
N LEU A 123 -20.56 10.15 -2.40
CA LEU A 123 -19.77 8.92 -2.21
C LEU A 123 -18.58 8.88 -3.17
N ASP A 124 -18.80 9.17 -4.46
CA ASP A 124 -17.74 9.23 -5.48
C ASP A 124 -16.63 10.23 -5.07
N ASP A 125 -17.01 11.44 -4.65
CA ASP A 125 -16.07 12.48 -4.19
C ASP A 125 -15.25 12.00 -2.98
N LYS A 126 -15.86 11.23 -2.06
CA LYS A 126 -15.13 10.68 -0.91
C LYS A 126 -14.18 9.57 -1.30
N GLU A 127 -14.49 8.78 -2.32
CA GLU A 127 -13.58 7.75 -2.84
C GLU A 127 -12.40 8.38 -3.59
N GLU A 128 -12.66 9.42 -4.40
CA GLU A 128 -11.64 10.12 -5.17
C GLU A 128 -10.69 10.97 -4.30
N THR A 129 -11.19 11.60 -3.24
CA THR A 129 -10.39 12.51 -2.40
C THR A 129 -9.75 11.83 -1.18
N ALA A 130 -9.99 10.53 -1.00
CA ALA A 130 -9.41 9.77 0.10
C ALA A 130 -7.93 9.49 -0.14
N ASP A 131 -7.13 9.72 0.88
CA ASP A 131 -5.75 9.29 0.91
C ASP A 131 -5.62 7.93 1.60
N TYR A 132 -4.67 7.13 1.14
CA TYR A 132 -4.37 5.80 1.65
C TYR A 132 -2.91 5.73 2.09
N PRO A 133 -2.54 6.22 3.28
CA PRO A 133 -1.13 6.30 3.70
C PRO A 133 -0.43 4.94 3.76
N TYR A 134 -1.17 3.87 4.08
CA TYR A 134 -0.63 2.53 4.05
C TYR A 134 -1.71 1.47 3.84
N ILE A 135 -1.27 0.33 3.30
CA ILE A 135 -2.06 -0.89 3.15
C ILE A 135 -1.31 -2.09 3.71
N TYR A 136 -2.04 -3.13 4.07
CA TYR A 136 -1.53 -4.45 4.41
C TYR A 136 -1.99 -5.36 3.30
N VAL A 137 -1.07 -6.12 2.74
CA VAL A 137 -1.34 -7.03 1.64
C VAL A 137 -1.01 -8.43 2.09
N SER A 138 -1.95 -9.36 1.90
CA SER A 138 -1.81 -10.78 2.20
C SER A 138 -1.56 -11.53 0.91
N TRP A 139 -0.47 -12.30 0.88
CA TRP A 139 -0.24 -13.29 -0.18
C TRP A 139 -0.83 -14.62 0.28
N GLU A 140 -1.81 -15.10 -0.46
CA GLU A 140 -2.47 -16.37 -0.21
C GLU A 140 -1.63 -17.51 -0.80
N GLN A 141 -1.41 -18.54 0.01
CA GLN A 141 -0.69 -19.75 -0.37
C GLN A 141 -1.65 -20.94 -0.31
N PRO A 142 -1.35 -22.06 -0.99
CA PRO A 142 -2.19 -23.27 -0.93
C PRO A 142 -2.42 -23.78 0.49
N VAL A 143 -1.47 -23.51 1.40
CA VAL A 143 -1.57 -23.82 2.82
C VAL A 143 -1.73 -22.51 3.60
N ALA A 144 -2.87 -22.32 4.27
CA ALA A 144 -3.20 -21.06 4.96
C ALA A 144 -2.16 -20.61 6.01
N SER A 145 -1.44 -21.55 6.66
CA SER A 145 -0.36 -21.22 7.60
C SER A 145 0.90 -20.65 6.92
N GLN A 146 0.99 -20.75 5.59
CA GLN A 146 2.06 -20.18 4.78
C GLN A 146 1.71 -18.79 4.25
N ASN A 147 0.47 -18.32 4.44
CA ASN A 147 0.10 -16.96 4.10
C ASN A 147 0.98 -15.97 4.87
N TYR A 148 1.27 -14.86 4.23
CA TYR A 148 2.12 -13.82 4.82
C TYR A 148 1.60 -12.44 4.47
N ILE A 149 1.88 -11.51 5.38
CA ILE A 149 1.39 -10.13 5.29
C ILE A 149 2.58 -9.19 5.16
N VAL A 150 2.51 -8.32 4.15
CA VAL A 150 3.43 -7.19 3.98
C VAL A 150 2.64 -5.90 4.13
N LYS A 151 3.09 -5.02 5.03
CA LYS A 151 2.63 -3.65 5.08
C LYS A 151 3.39 -2.84 4.05
N ILE A 152 2.65 -2.14 3.20
CA ILE A 152 3.15 -1.18 2.23
C ILE A 152 2.78 0.21 2.78
N THR A 153 3.79 1.00 3.11
CA THR A 153 3.60 2.41 3.51
C THR A 153 4.00 3.29 2.35
N PHE A 154 3.07 4.11 1.92
CA PHE A 154 3.26 5.10 0.87
C PHE A 154 3.77 6.40 1.49
N ASP A 155 4.54 7.15 0.70
CA ASP A 155 5.12 8.43 1.10
C ASP A 155 5.81 8.47 2.47
N TYR A 156 6.55 7.39 2.79
CA TYR A 156 7.27 7.28 4.05
C TYR A 156 8.29 8.41 4.22
N LEU A 157 8.35 8.98 5.44
CA LEU A 157 9.25 10.06 5.84
C LEU A 157 9.13 11.36 5.00
N GLN A 158 8.00 11.60 4.33
CA GLN A 158 7.78 12.80 3.50
C GLN A 158 8.65 12.87 2.21
N TYR A 159 9.42 11.84 1.88
CA TYR A 159 10.28 11.80 0.67
C TYR A 159 9.68 11.01 -0.50
N ARG A 160 8.42 10.60 -0.39
CA ARG A 160 7.75 9.75 -1.38
C ARG A 160 8.39 8.37 -1.56
N TYR A 161 9.04 7.86 -0.51
CA TYR A 161 9.60 6.51 -0.51
C TYR A 161 8.54 5.49 -0.14
N THR A 162 8.43 4.42 -0.94
CA THR A 162 7.60 3.26 -0.60
C THR A 162 8.38 2.34 0.33
N THR A 163 7.80 2.03 1.50
CA THR A 163 8.40 1.11 2.46
C THR A 163 7.61 -0.19 2.54
N LEU A 164 8.31 -1.32 2.47
CA LEU A 164 7.76 -2.66 2.60
C LEU A 164 8.20 -3.27 3.93
N GLN A 165 7.25 -3.73 4.74
CA GLN A 165 7.51 -4.35 6.04
C GLN A 165 6.80 -5.69 6.14
N HIS A 166 7.55 -6.77 6.34
CA HIS A 166 6.99 -8.10 6.57
C HIS A 166 6.51 -8.22 8.02
N LEU A 167 5.28 -8.68 8.23
CA LEU A 167 4.64 -8.70 9.55
C LEU A 167 4.43 -10.12 10.12
N THR A 168 4.52 -11.15 9.30
CA THR A 168 4.27 -12.54 9.72
C THR A 168 5.54 -13.25 10.19
N GLY A 169 5.74 -13.29 11.51
CA GLY A 169 6.75 -14.14 12.17
C GLY A 169 8.08 -13.46 12.48
N THR A 170 8.73 -13.90 13.56
CA THR A 170 10.07 -13.47 13.98
C THR A 170 11.11 -14.29 13.20
N CYS A 171 11.75 -13.63 12.25
CA CYS A 171 12.65 -14.19 11.24
C CYS A 171 13.67 -15.20 11.79
N LYS A 172 13.80 -16.35 11.10
CA LYS A 172 15.12 -16.90 10.73
C LYS A 172 15.23 -17.39 9.29
N ASP A 173 14.21 -18.02 8.68
CA ASP A 173 14.45 -18.66 7.36
C ASP A 173 13.46 -18.32 6.20
N LEU A 174 12.22 -17.88 6.45
CA LEU A 174 11.23 -17.65 5.37
C LEU A 174 10.85 -16.19 5.11
N GLY A 175 11.14 -15.25 6.03
CA GLY A 175 10.72 -13.85 5.90
C GLY A 175 11.36 -13.13 4.72
N MET A 176 12.64 -13.39 4.44
CA MET A 176 13.35 -12.78 3.31
C MET A 176 12.85 -13.30 1.96
N GLU A 177 12.60 -14.60 1.84
CA GLU A 177 12.05 -15.21 0.63
C GLU A 177 10.66 -14.63 0.32
N ARG A 178 9.79 -14.57 1.32
CA ARG A 178 8.45 -13.98 1.20
C ARG A 178 8.51 -12.50 0.80
N MET A 179 9.45 -11.74 1.36
CA MET A 179 9.66 -10.35 0.95
C MET A 179 10.14 -10.25 -0.51
N ASN A 180 11.06 -11.12 -0.94
CA ASN A 180 11.51 -11.16 -2.34
C ASN A 180 10.34 -11.46 -3.29
N ASN A 181 9.46 -12.40 -2.92
CA ASN A 181 8.28 -12.75 -3.70
C ASN A 181 7.30 -11.56 -3.80
N ALA A 182 7.07 -10.84 -2.70
CA ALA A 182 6.24 -9.65 -2.70
C ALA A 182 6.81 -8.53 -3.59
N ILE A 183 8.11 -8.26 -3.49
CA ILE A 183 8.79 -7.28 -4.34
C ILE A 183 8.68 -7.69 -5.81
N GLU A 184 8.98 -8.95 -6.13
CA GLU A 184 8.90 -9.46 -7.49
C GLU A 184 7.49 -9.32 -8.08
N TYR A 185 6.47 -9.64 -7.28
CA TYR A 185 5.08 -9.45 -7.66
C TYR A 185 4.77 -7.98 -8.00
N LEU A 186 5.04 -7.06 -7.07
CA LEU A 186 4.73 -5.64 -7.22
C LEU A 186 5.46 -5.00 -8.41
N CYS A 187 6.65 -5.50 -8.74
CA CYS A 187 7.40 -5.03 -9.90
C CYS A 187 6.82 -5.59 -11.22
N LYS A 188 6.32 -6.83 -11.23
CA LYS A 188 5.74 -7.45 -12.43
C LYS A 188 4.31 -6.97 -12.73
N SER A 189 3.54 -6.67 -11.70
CA SER A 189 2.16 -6.17 -11.82
C SER A 189 2.08 -4.75 -12.38
N GLY A 190 3.21 -4.03 -12.42
CA GLY A 190 3.24 -2.60 -12.71
C GLY A 190 2.75 -1.75 -11.55
N SER A 191 2.68 -2.29 -10.32
CA SER A 191 2.34 -1.51 -9.12
C SER A 191 3.39 -0.42 -8.86
N PHE A 192 4.66 -0.70 -9.17
CA PHE A 192 5.75 0.28 -9.11
C PHE A 192 6.18 0.71 -10.50
N THR A 193 6.01 1.99 -10.79
CA THR A 193 6.45 2.61 -12.04
C THR A 193 7.46 3.72 -11.78
N LYS A 194 8.11 4.19 -12.85
CA LYS A 194 9.13 5.23 -12.75
C LYS A 194 8.48 6.58 -12.46
N GLY A 195 8.72 7.12 -11.28
CA GLY A 195 8.27 8.44 -10.86
C GLY A 195 9.29 9.55 -11.12
N ALA A 196 9.22 10.59 -10.28
CA ALA A 196 10.08 11.77 -10.37
C ALA A 196 11.55 11.45 -10.05
N LYS A 197 12.47 12.17 -10.69
CA LYS A 197 13.92 12.06 -10.43
C LYS A 197 14.25 12.61 -9.03
N ILE A 198 15.16 11.93 -8.32
CA ILE A 198 15.63 12.32 -6.97
C ILE A 198 17.11 12.60 -6.88
#